data_AF-A0A1G1G445-F1
#
_entry.id   AF-A0A1G1G445-F1
#
_cell.length_a   1.000
_cell.length_b   1.000
_cell.length_c   1.000
_cell.angle_alpha   90.00
_cell.angle_beta   90.00
_cell.angle_gamma   90.00
#
_symmetry.space_group_name_H-M   'P 1'
#
loop_
_entity.id
_entity.type
_entity.pdbx_description
1 polymer ?
#
loop_
_entity_poly.entity_id
_entity_poly.type
_entity_poly.pdbx_seq_one_letter_code
_entity_poly.pdbx_strand_id
1 'polypeptide(L)'
;MWNYRVVRKKNVYIDLTENKERVSYTYAIHEAYYDKNGHVGAITQDPVEPFGEDIEELRHSWVMMAEALGQPILDRDNIPEPGYDRKEDPIGSDLDERLKELKSGNKKGIPWEQVKRNLEEKWGPFDEEGYRKQVEEERVEKERIHFETFIGAPTLEQLIKRIYSDYREHIKRDMAENPWKYSTECGV
;
A
#
# COMPACT_ATOMS: atom_id res chain seq x y z
N MET A 1 3.47 18.55 12.40
CA MET A 1 2.44 19.08 11.46
C MET A 1 1.71 17.91 10.83
N TRP A 2 0.39 17.96 10.68
CA TRP A 2 -0.37 16.91 9.99
C TRP A 2 -0.38 17.15 8.48
N ASN A 3 -0.17 16.11 7.68
CA ASN A 3 -0.34 16.11 6.22
C ASN A 3 -0.65 14.67 5.74
N TYR A 4 -0.73 14.42 4.44
CA TYR A 4 -1.02 13.10 3.88
C TYR A 4 0.25 12.35 3.44
N ARG A 5 0.23 11.03 3.61
CA ARG A 5 1.29 10.13 3.14
C ARG A 5 0.72 8.84 2.57
N VAL A 6 1.32 8.36 1.47
CA VAL A 6 1.07 7.00 0.98
C VAL A 6 1.79 6.01 1.88
N VAL A 7 1.03 5.13 2.52
CA VAL A 7 1.54 4.10 3.43
C VAL A 7 1.39 2.73 2.79
N ARG A 8 2.49 1.97 2.78
CA ARG A 8 2.50 0.54 2.45
C ARG A 8 2.30 -0.27 3.72
N LYS A 9 1.25 -1.08 3.74
CA LYS A 9 0.97 -2.05 4.81
C LYS A 9 1.29 -3.45 4.32
N LYS A 10 2.16 -4.14 5.07
CA LYS A 10 2.43 -5.56 4.92
C LYS A 10 1.31 -6.36 5.56
N ASN A 11 0.61 -7.17 4.79
CA ASN A 11 -0.41 -8.08 5.27
C ASN A 11 0.16 -9.49 5.25
N VAL A 12 0.29 -10.09 6.43
CA VAL A 12 0.66 -11.51 6.57
C VAL A 12 -0.62 -12.31 6.73
N TYR A 13 -0.83 -13.29 5.87
CA TYR A 13 -1.97 -14.19 5.95
C TYR A 13 -1.50 -15.63 5.77
N ILE A 14 -2.22 -16.56 6.37
CA ILE A 14 -1.99 -17.99 6.15
C ILE A 14 -2.81 -18.36 4.93
N ASP A 15 -2.14 -18.79 3.87
CA ASP A 15 -2.85 -19.36 2.75
C ASP A 15 -3.40 -20.72 3.15
N LEU A 16 -4.73 -20.85 3.20
CA LEU A 16 -5.38 -22.06 3.66
C LEU A 16 -5.17 -23.25 2.70
N THR A 17 -4.72 -23.01 1.46
CA THR A 17 -4.43 -24.03 0.45
C THR A 17 -3.05 -24.66 0.67
N GLU A 18 -2.05 -23.85 1.03
CA GLU A 18 -0.66 -24.31 1.24
C GLU A 18 -0.22 -24.34 2.72
N ASN A 19 -1.06 -23.84 3.62
CA ASN A 19 -0.76 -23.60 5.04
C ASN A 19 0.60 -22.91 5.25
N LYS A 20 0.95 -21.99 4.34
CA LYS A 20 2.15 -21.16 4.38
C LYS A 20 1.76 -19.74 4.75
N GLU A 21 2.60 -19.09 5.55
CA GLU A 21 2.55 -17.64 5.68
C GLU A 21 2.87 -17.01 4.33
N ARG A 22 1.98 -16.12 3.88
CA ARG A 22 2.14 -15.32 2.68
C ARG A 22 2.07 -13.86 3.04
N VAL A 23 2.73 -13.06 2.21
CA VAL A 23 2.79 -11.63 2.34
C VAL A 23 2.12 -11.01 1.13
N SER A 24 1.20 -10.08 1.37
CA SER A 24 0.70 -9.15 0.36
C SER A 24 0.87 -7.72 0.86
N TYR A 25 0.85 -6.76 -0.06
CA TYR A 25 0.97 -5.35 0.27
C TYR A 25 -0.27 -4.59 -0.17
N THR A 26 -0.73 -3.69 0.67
CA THR A 26 -1.79 -2.73 0.35
C THR A 26 -1.24 -1.32 0.55
N TYR A 27 -1.68 -0.40 -0.30
CA TYR A 27 -1.29 1.01 -0.26
C TYR A 27 -2.53 1.84 0.04
N ALA A 28 -2.38 2.80 0.93
CA ALA A 28 -3.46 3.71 1.27
C ALA A 28 -2.90 5.06 1.71
N ILE A 29 -3.72 6.10 1.58
CA ILE A 29 -3.36 7.43 2.08
C ILE A 29 -3.82 7.54 3.53
N HIS A 30 -2.90 7.94 4.41
CA HIS A 30 -3.15 8.23 5.81
C HIS A 30 -2.81 9.68 6.10
N GLU A 31 -3.44 10.25 7.12
CA GLU A 31 -2.89 11.44 7.77
C GLU A 31 -1.66 11.03 8.57
N ALA A 32 -0.58 11.76 8.39
CA ALA A 32 0.72 11.54 8.96
C ALA A 32 1.14 12.78 9.77
N TYR A 33 1.62 12.56 10.99
CA TYR A 33 2.17 13.60 11.84
C TYR A 33 3.68 13.67 11.66
N TYR A 34 4.15 14.82 11.18
CA TYR A 34 5.55 15.10 10.90
C TYR A 34 6.21 15.89 12.03
N ASP A 35 7.44 15.54 12.38
CA ASP A 35 8.31 16.41 13.17
C ASP A 35 8.78 17.64 12.36
N LYS A 36 9.54 18.52 13.01
CA LYS A 36 10.12 19.73 12.39
C LYS A 36 11.14 19.42 11.28
N ASN A 37 11.65 18.20 11.22
CA ASN A 37 12.63 17.74 10.23
C ASN A 37 11.95 17.03 9.05
N GLY A 38 10.62 16.86 9.08
CA GLY A 38 9.86 16.19 8.04
C GLY A 38 9.82 14.65 8.17
N HIS A 39 10.14 14.09 9.33
CA HIS A 39 9.99 12.65 9.61
C HIS A 39 8.61 12.36 10.21
N VAL A 40 7.96 11.30 9.75
CA VAL A 40 6.65 10.85 10.25
C VAL A 40 6.82 10.10 11.57
N GLY A 41 6.15 10.60 12.62
CA GLY A 41 6.11 9.97 13.94
C GLY A 41 4.91 9.07 14.16
N ALA A 42 3.78 9.42 13.55
CA ALA A 42 2.51 8.72 13.71
C ALA A 42 1.64 8.87 12.45
N ILE A 43 0.70 7.95 12.28
CA ILE A 43 -0.34 8.01 11.25
C ILE A 43 -1.71 7.69 11.84
N THR A 44 -2.79 8.07 11.17
CA THR A 44 -4.13 7.59 11.50
C THR A 44 -4.20 6.06 11.39
N GLN A 45 -5.01 5.45 12.25
CA GLN A 45 -5.19 4.00 12.28
C GLN A 45 -5.71 3.47 10.94
N ASP A 46 -6.74 4.14 10.42
CA ASP A 46 -7.43 3.83 9.18
C ASP A 46 -7.03 4.82 8.07
N PRO A 47 -7.06 4.39 6.79
CA PRO A 47 -6.95 5.29 5.66
C PRO A 47 -8.01 6.38 5.70
N VAL A 48 -7.67 7.54 5.16
CA VAL A 48 -8.58 8.68 5.11
C VAL A 48 -9.17 8.82 3.70
N GLU A 49 -10.46 9.11 3.64
CA GLU A 49 -11.17 9.45 2.41
C GLU A 49 -11.18 10.98 2.19
N PRO A 50 -11.19 11.46 0.94
CA PRO A 50 -11.32 12.89 0.68
C PRO A 50 -12.66 13.38 1.22
N PHE A 51 -12.64 14.47 1.99
CA PHE A 51 -13.81 15.00 2.68
C PHE A 51 -13.80 16.53 2.66
N GLY A 52 -14.99 17.12 2.63
CA GLY A 52 -15.23 18.56 2.74
C GLY A 52 -16.71 18.83 3.00
N GLU A 53 -17.02 19.94 3.67
CA GLU A 53 -18.41 20.35 3.92
C GLU A 53 -19.09 20.87 2.64
N ASP A 54 -18.27 21.26 1.66
CA ASP A 54 -18.71 21.63 0.32
C ASP A 54 -17.82 21.05 -0.79
N ILE A 55 -18.22 21.30 -2.03
CA ILE A 55 -17.55 20.77 -3.22
C ILE A 55 -16.16 21.38 -3.46
N GLU A 56 -15.91 22.59 -2.97
CA GLU A 56 -14.60 23.23 -3.05
C GLU A 56 -13.62 22.60 -2.06
N GLU A 57 -14.04 22.44 -0.81
CA GLU A 57 -13.26 21.74 0.21
C GLU A 57 -12.96 20.30 -0.19
N LEU A 58 -13.93 19.58 -0.75
CA LEU A 58 -13.71 18.22 -1.24
C LEU A 58 -12.64 18.18 -2.34
N ARG A 59 -12.67 19.14 -3.29
CA ARG A 59 -11.63 19.24 -4.33
C ARG A 59 -10.26 19.54 -3.72
N HIS A 60 -10.19 20.44 -2.75
CA HIS A 60 -8.94 20.77 -2.07
C HIS A 60 -8.39 19.57 -1.30
N SER A 61 -9.24 18.85 -0.56
CA SER A 61 -8.88 17.61 0.15
C SER A 61 -8.31 16.57 -0.81
N TRP A 62 -8.99 16.34 -1.94
CA TRP A 62 -8.51 15.41 -2.96
C TRP A 62 -7.15 15.81 -3.54
N VAL A 63 -6.94 17.11 -3.82
CA VAL A 63 -5.65 17.62 -4.32
C VAL A 63 -4.53 17.45 -3.28
N MET A 64 -4.79 17.75 -2.00
CA MET A 64 -3.83 17.53 -0.92
C MET A 64 -3.48 16.05 -0.75
N MET A 65 -4.44 15.14 -0.90
CA MET A 65 -4.18 13.70 -0.93
C MET A 65 -3.34 13.30 -2.15
N ALA A 66 -3.60 13.89 -3.32
CA ALA A 66 -2.80 13.65 -4.52
C ALA A 66 -1.34 14.10 -4.36
N GLU A 67 -1.06 15.14 -3.57
CA GLU A 67 0.31 15.56 -3.24
C GLU A 67 1.12 14.48 -2.52
N ALA A 68 0.47 13.59 -1.76
CA ALA A 68 1.13 12.47 -1.10
C ALA A 68 1.79 11.50 -2.09
N LEU A 69 1.29 11.42 -3.34
CA LEU A 69 1.90 10.62 -4.41
C LEU A 69 3.22 11.21 -4.91
N GLY A 70 3.49 12.48 -4.63
CA GLY A 70 4.79 13.12 -4.89
C GLY A 70 5.85 12.82 -3.82
N GLN A 71 5.51 12.03 -2.81
CA GLN A 71 6.37 11.69 -1.69
C GLN A 71 6.78 10.20 -1.69
N PRO A 72 7.89 9.83 -1.00
CA PRO A 72 8.25 8.43 -0.84
C PRO A 72 7.19 7.58 -0.17
N ILE A 73 7.07 6.32 -0.55
CA ILE A 73 6.14 5.40 0.11
C ILE A 73 6.66 5.14 1.53
N LEU A 74 5.79 5.32 2.53
CA LEU A 74 6.11 5.06 3.93
C LEU A 74 5.72 3.63 4.30
N ASP A 75 6.67 2.85 4.82
CA ASP A 75 6.35 1.55 5.39
C ASP A 75 5.70 1.69 6.76
N ARG A 76 4.51 1.11 6.94
CA ARG A 76 3.79 1.15 8.21
C ARG A 76 4.62 0.61 9.38
N ASP A 77 5.41 -0.43 9.13
CA ASP A 77 6.25 -1.08 10.13
C ASP A 77 7.51 -0.25 10.49
N ASN A 78 7.81 0.81 9.72
CA ASN A 78 8.95 1.72 9.92
C ASN A 78 8.52 3.05 10.57
N ILE A 79 7.36 3.11 11.22
CA ILE A 79 6.88 4.29 11.95
C ILE A 79 7.21 4.10 13.45
N PRO A 80 7.83 5.08 14.14
CA PRO A 80 8.28 6.37 13.61
C PRO A 80 9.47 6.23 12.66
N GLU A 81 9.53 7.11 11.66
CA GLU A 81 10.62 7.11 10.68
C GLU A 81 12.00 7.28 11.37
N PRO A 82 13.05 6.63 10.85
CA PRO A 82 14.41 6.87 11.32
C PRO A 82 14.75 8.36 11.27
N GLY A 83 15.12 8.94 12.42
CA GLY A 83 15.42 10.38 12.54
C GLY A 83 14.32 11.21 13.19
N TYR A 84 13.16 10.63 13.51
CA TYR A 84 12.07 11.31 14.20
C TYR A 84 12.48 11.86 15.58
N ASP A 85 12.29 13.17 15.80
CA ASP A 85 12.61 13.84 17.06
C ASP A 85 11.47 13.67 18.10
N ARG A 86 11.61 12.65 18.94
CA ARG A 86 10.64 12.32 20.01
C ARG A 86 10.58 13.33 21.15
N LYS A 87 11.55 14.25 21.29
CA LYS A 87 11.65 15.14 22.47
C LYS A 87 10.60 16.24 22.51
N GLU A 88 9.95 16.49 21.38
CA GLU A 88 8.94 17.55 21.22
C GLU A 88 7.54 16.97 20.89
N ASP A 89 7.36 15.64 21.01
CA ASP A 89 6.11 14.95 20.70
C ASP A 89 5.30 14.60 21.97
N PRO A 90 4.13 15.24 22.19
CA PRO A 90 3.26 14.94 23.32
C PRO A 90 2.55 13.57 23.26
N ILE A 91 2.62 12.84 22.14
CA ILE A 91 1.95 11.54 21.93
C ILE A 91 2.93 10.36 22.11
N GLY A 92 4.23 10.58 21.96
CA GLY A 92 5.25 9.53 21.91
C GLY A 92 5.56 8.80 23.23
N SER A 93 5.14 9.33 24.39
CA SER A 93 5.51 8.77 25.70
C SER A 93 4.74 7.50 26.10
N ASP A 94 3.55 7.26 25.55
CA ASP A 94 2.66 6.16 25.98
C ASP A 94 2.81 4.86 25.15
N LEU A 95 3.47 4.92 23.99
CA LEU A 95 3.57 3.78 23.06
C LEU A 95 4.74 2.82 23.36
N ASP A 96 5.78 3.28 24.06
CA ASP A 96 6.98 2.48 24.36
C ASP A 96 6.72 1.36 25.41
N GLU A 97 5.60 1.40 26.15
CA GLU A 97 5.27 0.41 27.19
C GLU A 97 4.64 -0.87 26.61
N ARG A 98 3.81 -0.77 25.56
CA ARG A 98 3.12 -1.91 24.91
C ARG A 98 4.02 -2.78 24.04
N LEU A 99 5.10 -2.22 23.49
CA LEU A 99 6.01 -2.94 22.58
C LEU A 99 6.87 -3.99 23.31
N LYS A 100 6.97 -3.92 24.65
CA LYS A 100 7.71 -4.87 25.48
C LYS A 100 6.98 -6.22 25.67
N GLU A 101 5.68 -6.30 25.44
CA GLU A 101 4.86 -7.47 25.83
C GLU A 101 4.66 -8.52 24.71
N LEU A 102 4.83 -8.15 23.44
CA LEU A 102 4.53 -9.01 22.28
C LEU A 102 5.64 -10.02 21.90
N LYS A 103 6.84 -9.93 22.48
CA LYS A 103 8.02 -10.72 22.07
C LYS A 103 8.11 -12.16 22.62
N SER A 104 7.03 -12.76 23.16
CA SER A 104 7.11 -13.98 23.99
C SER A 104 6.80 -15.34 23.33
N GLY A 105 6.21 -15.42 22.13
CA GLY A 105 6.29 -16.56 21.18
C GLY A 105 5.64 -17.94 21.48
N ASN A 106 5.51 -18.71 20.38
CA ASN A 106 5.42 -20.18 20.15
C ASN A 106 4.08 -20.92 19.89
N LYS A 107 4.05 -21.70 18.77
CA LYS A 107 3.40 -23.04 18.64
C LYS A 107 3.81 -23.82 17.37
N LYS A 108 3.93 -25.16 17.46
CA LYS A 108 4.28 -26.13 16.39
C LYS A 108 3.05 -26.87 15.83
N GLY A 109 3.07 -27.18 14.53
CA GLY A 109 2.00 -27.89 13.78
C GLY A 109 2.32 -29.33 13.34
N ILE A 110 1.30 -30.00 12.80
CA ILE A 110 1.16 -31.46 12.56
C ILE A 110 1.49 -31.83 11.09
N PRO A 111 1.94 -33.09 10.79
CA PRO A 111 2.63 -33.43 9.54
C PRO A 111 1.77 -33.53 8.26
N TRP A 112 2.36 -33.04 7.16
CA TRP A 112 1.78 -32.69 5.86
C TRP A 112 1.77 -33.81 4.79
N GLU A 113 2.49 -34.90 5.03
CA GLU A 113 2.75 -35.93 4.00
C GLU A 113 1.51 -36.73 3.57
N GLN A 114 0.44 -36.74 4.38
CA GLN A 114 -0.76 -37.52 4.07
C GLN A 114 -1.79 -36.76 3.21
N VAL A 115 -1.67 -35.43 3.13
CA VAL A 115 -2.67 -34.55 2.47
C VAL A 115 -2.29 -34.28 1.01
N LYS A 116 -0.99 -34.19 0.71
CA LYS A 116 -0.44 -33.90 -0.62
C LYS A 116 -0.93 -34.86 -1.71
N ARG A 117 -1.08 -36.14 -1.38
CA ARG A 117 -1.38 -37.21 -2.35
C ARG A 117 -2.80 -37.14 -2.95
N ASN A 118 -3.75 -36.48 -2.29
CA ASN A 118 -5.15 -36.44 -2.72
C ASN A 118 -5.51 -35.21 -3.59
N LEU A 119 -4.63 -34.20 -3.65
CA LEU A 119 -4.90 -32.93 -4.33
C LEU A 119 -4.32 -32.88 -5.75
N GLU A 120 -3.16 -33.50 -5.96
CA GLU A 120 -2.51 -33.64 -7.28
C GLU A 120 -3.38 -34.46 -8.26
N GLU A 121 -4.27 -35.30 -7.76
CA GLU A 121 -5.16 -36.17 -8.55
C GLU A 121 -6.38 -35.42 -9.13
N LYS A 122 -6.74 -34.24 -8.59
CA LYS A 122 -8.03 -33.59 -8.89
C LYS A 122 -7.98 -32.37 -9.82
N TRP A 123 -6.85 -31.65 -9.90
CA TRP A 123 -6.83 -30.32 -10.56
C TRP A 123 -5.72 -30.09 -11.60
N GLY A 124 -4.74 -30.99 -11.73
CA GLY A 124 -3.58 -30.75 -12.60
C GLY A 124 -2.71 -29.57 -12.11
N PRO A 125 -1.54 -29.33 -12.73
CA PRO A 125 -0.58 -28.34 -12.22
C PRO A 125 -0.96 -26.90 -12.59
N PHE A 126 -1.23 -26.06 -11.59
CA PHE A 126 -1.24 -24.59 -11.69
C PHE A 126 0.07 -24.07 -11.08
N ASP A 127 0.84 -23.26 -11.80
CA ASP A 127 2.08 -22.68 -11.30
C ASP A 127 1.80 -21.44 -10.43
N GLU A 128 1.27 -21.71 -9.23
CA GLU A 128 0.89 -20.68 -8.25
C GLU A 128 2.11 -19.89 -7.74
N GLU A 129 3.28 -20.54 -7.69
CA GLU A 129 4.55 -19.95 -7.28
C GLU A 129 5.05 -18.98 -8.36
N GLY A 130 4.99 -19.38 -9.64
CA GLY A 130 5.34 -18.53 -10.79
C GLY A 130 4.45 -17.30 -10.92
N TYR A 131 3.13 -17.46 -10.80
CA TYR A 131 2.19 -16.33 -10.81
C TYR A 131 2.49 -15.33 -9.69
N ARG A 132 2.77 -15.80 -8.46
CA ARG A 132 3.08 -14.91 -7.34
C ARG A 132 4.42 -14.20 -7.49
N LYS A 133 5.43 -14.89 -8.02
CA LYS A 133 6.72 -14.26 -8.33
C LYS A 133 6.53 -13.12 -9.32
N GLN A 134 5.73 -13.32 -10.36
CA GLN A 134 5.37 -12.28 -11.32
C GLN A 134 4.66 -11.10 -10.65
N VAL A 135 3.65 -11.35 -9.81
CA VAL A 135 2.94 -10.28 -9.09
C VAL A 135 3.88 -9.45 -8.21
N GLU A 136 4.82 -10.08 -7.52
CA GLU A 136 5.81 -9.38 -6.69
C GLU A 136 6.81 -8.58 -7.54
N GLU A 137 7.28 -9.13 -8.66
CA GLU A 137 8.14 -8.43 -9.62
C GLU A 137 7.41 -7.19 -10.20
N GLU A 138 6.15 -7.34 -10.60
CA GLU A 138 5.32 -6.22 -11.07
C GLU A 138 5.09 -5.16 -10.00
N ARG A 139 4.92 -5.57 -8.73
CA ARG A 139 4.79 -4.64 -7.60
C ARG A 139 6.06 -3.82 -7.42
N VAL A 140 7.22 -4.47 -7.37
CA VAL A 140 8.54 -3.82 -7.23
C VAL A 140 8.76 -2.84 -8.39
N GLU A 141 8.43 -3.25 -9.61
CA GLU A 141 8.58 -2.39 -10.78
C GLU A 141 7.65 -1.17 -10.74
N LYS A 142 6.39 -1.34 -10.31
CA LYS A 142 5.45 -0.21 -10.12
C LYS A 142 5.94 0.77 -9.05
N GLU A 143 6.54 0.29 -7.96
CA GLU A 143 7.16 1.16 -6.95
C GLU A 143 8.40 1.89 -7.48
N ARG A 144 9.21 1.23 -8.30
CA ARG A 144 10.37 1.85 -8.96
C ARG A 144 9.93 2.97 -9.89
N ILE A 145 8.93 2.71 -10.74
CA ILE A 145 8.32 3.73 -11.60
C ILE A 145 7.76 4.87 -10.76
N HIS A 146 7.09 4.57 -9.65
CA HIS A 146 6.58 5.60 -8.74
C HIS A 146 7.69 6.52 -8.23
N PHE A 147 8.78 5.91 -7.78
CA PHE A 147 9.95 6.61 -7.26
C PHE A 147 10.58 7.53 -8.31
N GLU A 148 10.78 7.03 -9.53
CA GLU A 148 11.44 7.80 -10.59
C GLU A 148 10.53 8.87 -11.19
N THR A 149 9.22 8.62 -11.23
CA THR A 149 8.28 9.45 -11.99
C THR A 149 7.61 10.50 -11.12
N PHE A 150 7.18 10.18 -9.91
CA PHE A 150 6.33 11.09 -9.11
C PHE A 150 7.08 11.76 -7.98
N ILE A 151 8.04 11.07 -7.36
CA ILE A 151 8.75 11.62 -6.20
C ILE A 151 9.58 12.84 -6.60
N GLY A 152 9.51 13.89 -5.78
CA GLY A 152 10.29 15.10 -5.99
C GLY A 152 9.83 15.93 -7.19
N ALA A 153 8.60 15.73 -7.66
CA ALA A 153 7.97 16.64 -8.61
C ALA A 153 8.08 18.09 -8.07
N PRO A 154 8.61 19.04 -8.85
CA PRO A 154 8.97 20.36 -8.34
C PRO A 154 7.75 21.24 -8.05
N THR A 155 6.59 20.93 -8.66
CA THR A 155 5.31 21.59 -8.37
C THR A 155 4.16 20.60 -8.40
N LEU A 156 3.09 20.93 -7.67
CA LEU A 156 1.81 20.20 -7.71
C LEU A 156 1.28 20.06 -9.14
N GLU A 157 1.33 21.12 -9.95
CA GLU A 157 0.84 21.08 -11.33
C GLU A 157 1.55 20.00 -12.16
N GLN A 158 2.87 19.87 -12.01
CA GLN A 158 3.64 18.85 -12.70
C GLN A 158 3.32 17.45 -12.19
N LEU A 159 3.15 17.29 -10.87
CA LEU A 159 2.74 16.03 -10.27
C LEU A 159 1.39 15.56 -10.84
N ILE A 160 0.38 16.43 -10.85
CA ILE A 160 -0.95 16.13 -11.38
C ILE A 160 -0.88 15.78 -12.88
N LYS A 161 -0.08 16.50 -13.67
CA LYS A 161 0.14 16.17 -15.08
C LYS A 161 0.72 14.77 -15.28
N ARG A 162 1.69 14.38 -14.44
CA ARG A 162 2.28 13.03 -14.48
C ARG A 162 1.25 11.97 -14.11
N ILE A 163 0.51 12.15 -13.01
CA ILE A 163 -0.54 11.23 -12.57
C ILE A 163 -1.59 11.04 -13.67
N TYR A 164 -2.05 12.14 -14.26
CA TYR A 164 -3.01 12.09 -15.36
C TYR A 164 -2.48 11.35 -16.59
N SER A 165 -1.19 11.53 -16.92
CA SER A 165 -0.56 10.87 -18.06
C SER A 165 -0.44 9.37 -17.84
N ASP A 166 0.01 8.93 -16.65
CA ASP A 166 0.06 7.53 -16.25
C ASP A 166 -1.33 6.87 -16.31
N TYR A 167 -2.35 7.55 -15.77
CA TYR A 167 -3.73 7.07 -15.85
C TYR A 167 -4.22 6.91 -17.29
N ARG A 168 -3.90 7.87 -18.18
CA ARG A 168 -4.25 7.78 -19.60
C ARG A 168 -3.57 6.60 -20.29
N GLU A 169 -2.33 6.29 -19.94
CA GLU A 169 -1.61 5.12 -20.46
C GLU A 169 -2.17 3.81 -19.90
N HIS A 170 -2.55 3.78 -18.62
CA HIS A 170 -3.27 2.65 -18.04
C HIS A 170 -4.58 2.37 -18.79
N ILE A 171 -5.40 3.38 -19.04
CA ILE A 171 -6.66 3.22 -19.80
C ILE A 171 -6.39 2.66 -21.20
N LYS A 172 -5.37 3.16 -21.91
CA LYS A 172 -5.02 2.62 -23.24
C LYS A 172 -4.63 1.14 -23.19
N ARG A 173 -3.86 0.73 -22.18
CA ARG A 173 -3.48 -0.68 -21.97
C ARG A 173 -4.70 -1.54 -21.62
N ASP A 174 -5.52 -1.09 -20.67
CA ASP A 174 -6.72 -1.82 -20.24
C ASP A 174 -7.74 -1.94 -21.39
N MET A 175 -7.87 -0.94 -22.26
CA MET A 175 -8.69 -1.05 -23.48
C MET A 175 -8.16 -2.10 -24.47
N ALA A 176 -6.83 -2.25 -24.59
CA ALA A 176 -6.22 -3.23 -25.47
C ALA A 176 -6.30 -4.65 -24.91
N GLU A 177 -6.11 -4.80 -23.60
CA GLU A 177 -6.11 -6.10 -22.90
C GLU A 177 -7.53 -6.59 -22.57
N ASN A 178 -8.45 -5.66 -22.24
CA ASN A 178 -9.80 -5.94 -21.78
C ASN A 178 -10.87 -5.17 -22.60
N PRO A 179 -10.93 -5.33 -23.93
CA PRO A 179 -11.81 -4.54 -24.80
C PRO A 179 -13.31 -4.67 -24.44
N TRP A 180 -13.73 -5.78 -23.83
CA TRP A 180 -15.11 -6.01 -23.39
C TRP A 180 -15.58 -5.07 -22.27
N LYS A 181 -14.66 -4.52 -21.45
CA LYS A 181 -15.02 -3.51 -20.43
C LYS A 181 -15.51 -2.20 -21.04
N TYR A 182 -15.19 -1.95 -22.31
CA TYR A 182 -15.41 -0.68 -23.00
C TYR A 182 -16.34 -0.81 -24.19
N SER A 183 -16.83 -2.01 -24.50
CA SER A 183 -17.87 -2.22 -25.50
C SER A 183 -19.23 -1.79 -24.93
N THR A 184 -19.90 -0.89 -25.64
CA THR A 184 -21.24 -0.35 -25.34
C THR A 184 -22.40 -1.37 -25.35
N GLU A 185 -22.11 -2.68 -25.44
CA GLU A 185 -23.13 -3.74 -25.49
C GLU A 185 -23.67 -4.14 -24.10
N CYS A 186 -23.07 -3.69 -23.00
CA CYS A 186 -23.72 -3.69 -21.68
C CYS A 186 -24.47 -2.37 -21.46
N GLY A 187 -25.46 -2.12 -22.31
CA GLY A 187 -26.44 -1.05 -22.14
C GLY A 187 -27.45 -1.40 -21.03
N VAL A 188 -27.74 -0.39 -20.22
CA VAL A 188 -28.83 -0.30 -19.23
C VAL A 188 -30.18 -0.67 -19.85
#